data_AF-A0A846PG67-F1
#
_entry.id   AF-A0A846PG67-F1
#
_cell.length_a   1.000
_cell.length_b   1.000
_cell.length_c   1.000
_cell.angle_alpha   90.00
_cell.angle_beta   90.00
_cell.angle_gamma   90.00
#
_symmetry.space_group_name_H-M   'P 1'
#
loop_
_entity.id
_entity.type
_entity.pdbx_description
1 polymer ?
#
loop_
_entity_poly.entity_id
_entity_poly.type
_entity_poly.pdbx_seq_one_letter_code
_entity_poly.pdbx_strand_id
1 'polypeptide(L)' 'VGSSRLRLGYRNMPTHKEIHQFAAKLAETAGYTIIDESRKSRVVLLSRLRKAIRFSDG' A
#
# COMPACT_ATOMS: atom_id res chain seq x y z
N VAL A 1 -18.07 2.50 8.69
CA VAL A 1 -16.88 2.54 9.57
C VAL A 1 -17.28 2.18 10.99
N GLY A 2 -17.28 0.88 11.30
CA GLY A 2 -17.84 0.30 12.52
C GLY A 2 -16.80 0.04 13.62
N SER A 3 -17.11 -0.93 14.48
CA SER A 3 -16.47 -1.33 15.77
C SER A 3 -14.94 -1.33 15.87
N SER A 4 -14.20 -1.17 14.77
CA SER A 4 -12.75 -0.95 14.76
C SER A 4 -12.32 0.32 15.47
N ARG A 5 -13.14 1.39 15.49
CA ARG A 5 -12.85 2.63 16.24
C ARG A 5 -12.82 2.44 17.76
N LEU A 6 -13.44 1.38 18.28
CA LEU A 6 -13.44 1.05 19.70
C LEU A 6 -12.16 0.35 20.15
N ARG A 7 -11.36 -0.20 19.21
CA ARG A 7 -10.14 -0.96 19.51
C ARG A 7 -8.86 -0.37 18.92
N LEU A 8 -8.96 0.44 17.86
CA LEU A 8 -7.81 1.01 17.15
C LEU A 8 -7.93 2.55 17.12
N GLY A 9 -6.91 3.21 17.66
CA GLY A 9 -6.81 4.68 17.67
C GLY A 9 -6.06 5.24 16.47
N TYR A 10 -6.04 6.56 16.35
CA TYR A 10 -5.32 7.27 15.28
C TYR A 10 -3.83 6.94 15.20
N ARG A 11 -3.20 6.63 16.33
CA ARG A 11 -1.78 6.22 16.40
C ARG A 11 -1.51 4.89 15.69
N ASN A 12 -2.52 4.03 15.55
CA ASN A 12 -2.39 2.76 14.84
C ASN A 12 -2.48 2.94 13.32
N MET A 13 -2.68 4.17 12.85
CA MET A 13 -2.88 4.49 11.44
C MET A 13 -1.52 4.86 10.84
N PRO A 14 -0.85 3.94 10.11
CA PRO A 14 0.47 4.23 9.59
C PRO A 14 0.46 5.37 8.58
N THR A 15 1.58 6.06 8.49
CA THR A 15 1.87 7.04 7.46
C THR A 15 2.14 6.34 6.13
N HIS A 16 1.95 7.06 5.02
CA HIS A 16 2.33 6.53 3.71
C HIS A 16 3.81 6.11 3.66
N LYS A 17 4.69 6.84 4.34
CA LYS A 17 6.12 6.55 4.41
C LYS A 17 6.39 5.20 5.08
N GLU A 18 5.74 4.91 6.21
CA GLU A 18 5.88 3.63 6.91
C GLU A 18 5.37 2.47 6.05
N ILE A 19 4.24 2.65 5.37
CA ILE A 19 3.69 1.64 4.46
C ILE A 19 4.65 1.36 3.30
N HIS A 20 5.19 2.41 2.68
CA HIS A 20 6.14 2.25 1.58
C HIS A 20 7.44 1.56 2.04
N GLN A 21 7.98 1.93 3.20
CA GLN A 21 9.18 1.29 3.76
C GLN A 21 8.95 -0.20 4.07
N PHE A 22 7.78 -0.53 4.63
CA PHE A 22 7.39 -1.92 4.86
C PHE A 22 7.27 -2.69 3.55
N ALA A 23 6.57 -2.12 2.56
CA ALA A 23 6.38 -2.75 1.27
C ALA A 23 7.68 -2.94 0.49
N ALA A 24 8.64 -2.01 0.61
CA ALA A 24 9.95 -2.16 -0.03
C ALA A 24 10.72 -3.39 0.50
N LYS A 25 10.70 -3.60 1.82
CA LYS A 25 11.30 -4.79 2.45
C LYS A 25 10.58 -6.07 2.02
N LEU A 26 9.25 -6.03 1.99
CA LEU A 26 8.44 -7.16 1.55
C LEU A 26 8.74 -7.52 0.08
N ALA A 27 8.82 -6.51 -0.79
CA ALA A 27 9.12 -6.66 -2.21
C ALA A 27 10.44 -7.39 -2.45
N GLU A 28 11.50 -6.99 -1.73
CA GLU A 28 12.83 -7.62 -1.78
C GLU A 28 12.77 -9.10 -1.39
N THR A 29 12.11 -9.43 -0.28
CA THR A 29 12.03 -10.82 0.22
C THR A 29 11.14 -11.73 -0.62
N ALA A 30 10.09 -11.17 -1.24
CA ALA A 30 9.08 -11.94 -1.96
C ALA A 30 9.28 -11.92 -3.49
N GLY A 31 10.28 -11.19 -4.00
CA GLY A 31 10.54 -11.06 -5.44
C GLY A 31 9.45 -10.28 -6.19
N TYR A 32 8.86 -9.28 -5.53
CA TYR A 32 7.91 -8.34 -6.13
C TYR A 32 8.59 -6.98 -6.35
N THR A 33 7.93 -6.10 -7.09
CA THR A 33 8.32 -4.70 -7.25
C THR A 33 7.13 -3.80 -6.94
N ILE A 34 7.41 -2.61 -6.42
CA ILE A 34 6.40 -1.56 -6.26
C ILE A 34 6.23 -0.89 -7.63
N ILE A 35 5.01 -0.87 -8.14
CA ILE A 35 4.69 -0.37 -9.50
C ILE A 35 3.73 0.82 -9.52
N ASP A 36 3.04 1.10 -8.41
CA ASP A 36 2.18 2.27 -8.25
C ASP A 36 1.95 2.59 -6.77
N GLU A 37 1.54 3.82 -6.47
CA GLU A 37 1.18 4.25 -5.11
C GLU A 37 0.03 5.26 -5.10
N SER A 38 -0.78 5.25 -4.04
CA SER A 38 -1.76 6.31 -3.77
C SER A 38 -1.54 6.90 -2.39
N ARG A 39 -0.94 8.09 -2.36
CA ARG A 39 -0.66 8.82 -1.13
C ARG A 39 -1.91 9.21 -0.36
N LYS A 40 -2.98 9.60 -1.08
CA LYS A 40 -4.27 9.99 -0.48
C LYS A 40 -4.92 8.82 0.27
N SER A 41 -4.83 7.62 -0.30
CA SER A 41 -5.39 6.41 0.31
C SER A 41 -4.41 5.65 1.20
N ARG A 42 -3.12 6.05 1.21
CA ARG A 42 -2.01 5.38 1.91
C ARG A 42 -1.89 3.90 1.52
N VAL A 43 -1.81 3.64 0.23
CA VAL A 43 -1.66 2.29 -0.32
C VAL A 43 -0.54 2.26 -1.35
N VAL A 44 0.10 1.10 -1.48
CA VAL A 44 1.16 0.81 -2.45
C VAL A 44 0.82 -0.48 -3.20
N LEU A 45 1.12 -0.53 -4.48
CA LEU A 45 0.84 -1.67 -5.34
C LEU A 45 2.12 -2.46 -5.60
N LEU A 46 2.12 -3.70 -5.12
CA LEU A 46 3.17 -4.69 -5.37
C LEU A 46 2.75 -5.60 -6.53
N SER A 47 3.67 -5.87 -7.45
CA SER A 47 3.42 -6.78 -8.57
C SER A 47 4.70 -7.47 -9.03
N ARG A 48 4.55 -8.59 -9.73
CA ARG A 48 5.65 -9.23 -10.46
C ARG A 48 5.76 -8.68 -11.89
N LEU A 49 4.76 -7.91 -12.32
CA LEU A 49 4.75 -7.21 -13.61
C LEU A 49 5.63 -5.97 -13.53
N ARG A 50 6.22 -5.56 -14.65
CA ARG A 50 7.08 -4.37 -14.71
C ARG A 50 6.30 -3.04 -14.71
N LYS A 51 5.00 -3.07 -15.00
CA LYS A 51 4.13 -1.88 -15.08
C LYS A 51 2.72 -2.19 -14.59
N ALA A 52 2.07 -1.18 -14.00
CA ALA A 52 0.66 -1.26 -13.62
C ALA A 52 -0.23 -1.33 -14.86
N ILE A 53 -1.21 -2.23 -14.81
CA ILE A 53 -2.29 -2.30 -15.79
C ILE A 53 -3.31 -1.24 -15.37
N ARG A 54 -3.49 -0.22 -16.20
CA ARG A 54 -4.54 0.78 -16.02
C ARG A 54 -5.72 0.38 -16.88
N PHE A 55 -6.84 0.10 -16.22
CA PHE A 55 -8.12 0.06 -16.91
C PHE A 55 -8.52 1.53 -17.10
N SER A 56 -8.37 2.05 -18.30
CA SER A 56 -9.07 3.27 -18.68
C SER A 56 -10.54 2.91 -18.76
N ASP A 57 -11.32 3.30 -17.76
CA ASP A 57 -12.77 3.31 -17.87
C ASP A 57 -13.12 4.22 -19.05
N GLY A 58 -13.91 3.69 -19.99
CA GLY A 58 -14.36 4.40 -21.18
C GLY A 58 -15.32 5.55 -20.87
#